data_AF-A0A952TJH9-F1
#
_entry.id   AF-A0A952TJH9-F1
#
_cell.length_a   1.000
_cell.length_b   1.000
_cell.length_c   1.000
_cell.angle_alpha   90.00
_cell.angle_beta   90.00
_cell.angle_gamma   90.00
#
_symmetry.space_group_name_H-M   'P 1'
#
loop_
_entity.id
_entity.type
_entity.pdbx_description
1 polymer ?
#
loop_
_entity_poly.entity_id
_entity_poly.type
_entity_poly.pdbx_seq_one_letter_code
_entity_poly.pdbx_strand_id
1 'polypeptide(L)'
;MKASYSNLMQSRFFSPAFNSAIFDGPVRIYFSQLHESLALKIYFSLQQKHPDVLSKAKELHKMFGMNMLVMIYPSPDSFQMSFEGSKEFLVEDHLGDDTLLGINGPFEDDQLLTVLNEVVRCLNQWETSGARSESTALVHAEI
;
A
#
# COMPACT_ATOMS: atom_id res chain seq x y z
N MET A 1 -1.79 -10.05 14.44
CA MET A 1 -0.51 -10.82 14.44
C MET A 1 0.53 -10.04 13.64
N LYS A 2 1.77 -9.89 14.14
CA LYS A 2 2.89 -9.23 13.42
C LYS A 2 3.50 -10.21 12.39
N ALA A 3 2.92 -10.26 11.19
CA ALA A 3 3.40 -11.11 10.08
C ALA A 3 3.62 -10.35 8.76
N SER A 4 3.43 -9.03 8.72
CA SER A 4 3.35 -8.27 7.47
C SER A 4 4.65 -8.28 6.63
N TYR A 5 5.83 -8.09 7.23
CA TYR A 5 7.09 -8.08 6.46
C TYR A 5 7.56 -9.48 6.04
N SER A 6 7.50 -10.48 6.92
CA SER A 6 7.88 -11.86 6.58
C SER A 6 6.97 -12.45 5.51
N ASN A 7 5.66 -12.16 5.57
CA ASN A 7 4.71 -12.55 4.53
C ASN A 7 5.03 -11.85 3.21
N LEU A 8 5.42 -10.57 3.24
CA LEU A 8 5.84 -9.84 2.04
C LEU A 8 7.05 -10.51 1.39
N MET A 9 8.11 -10.80 2.16
CA MET A 9 9.35 -11.43 1.63
C MET A 9 9.11 -12.79 0.98
N GLN A 10 8.07 -13.51 1.42
CA GLN A 10 7.69 -14.82 0.86
C GLN A 10 6.63 -14.71 -0.24
N SER A 11 6.09 -13.51 -0.48
CA SER A 11 5.06 -13.28 -1.48
C SER A 11 5.64 -13.03 -2.86
N ARG A 12 4.80 -13.23 -3.89
CA ARG A 12 5.12 -12.87 -5.28
C ARG A 12 5.38 -11.38 -5.50
N PHE A 13 4.92 -10.52 -4.58
CA PHE A 13 5.03 -9.07 -4.69
C PHE A 13 6.38 -8.54 -4.19
N PHE A 14 7.23 -9.39 -3.62
CA PHE A 14 8.56 -8.97 -3.23
C PHE A 14 9.52 -9.03 -4.42
N SER A 15 10.10 -7.88 -4.75
CA SER A 15 11.24 -7.78 -5.65
C SER A 15 12.54 -7.69 -4.84
N PRO A 16 13.58 -8.47 -5.15
CA PRO A 16 14.91 -8.32 -4.55
C PRO A 16 15.51 -6.91 -4.72
N ALA A 17 14.97 -6.11 -5.64
CA ALA A 17 15.39 -4.73 -5.82
C ALA A 17 14.88 -3.77 -4.73
N PHE A 18 13.93 -4.20 -3.89
CA PHE A 18 13.45 -3.43 -2.74
C PHE A 18 14.45 -3.46 -1.58
N ASN A 19 15.48 -2.64 -1.69
CA ASN A 19 16.52 -2.50 -0.66
C ASN A 19 16.27 -1.35 0.32
N SER A 20 15.22 -0.55 0.11
CA SER A 20 14.83 0.57 0.97
C SER A 20 13.32 0.61 1.20
N ALA A 21 12.91 1.21 2.33
CA ALA A 21 11.50 1.46 2.61
C ALA A 21 11.28 2.68 3.52
N ILE A 22 10.12 3.32 3.40
CA ILE A 22 9.62 4.33 4.32
C ILE A 22 8.46 3.72 5.12
N PHE A 23 8.56 3.74 6.44
CA PHE A 23 7.51 3.31 7.36
C PHE A 23 7.09 4.47 8.25
N ASP A 24 5.92 5.06 7.97
CA ASP A 24 5.29 6.05 8.84
C ASP A 24 3.80 5.76 8.97
N GLY A 25 3.44 5.13 10.09
CA GLY A 25 2.06 4.72 10.38
C GLY A 25 1.52 3.68 9.39
N PRO A 26 0.32 3.88 8.83
CA PRO A 26 -0.38 2.88 8.02
C PRO A 26 0.24 2.69 6.63
N VAL A 27 0.99 3.67 6.12
CA VAL A 27 1.55 3.63 4.76
C VAL A 27 3.00 3.16 4.82
N ARG A 28 3.30 2.12 4.04
CA ARG A 28 4.63 1.53 3.91
C ARG A 28 5.05 1.56 2.45
N ILE A 29 6.07 2.34 2.12
CA ILE A 29 6.54 2.49 0.73
C ILE A 29 7.82 1.68 0.57
N TYR A 30 7.81 0.69 -0.31
CA TYR A 30 8.97 -0.14 -0.67
C TYR A 30 9.51 0.27 -2.03
N PHE A 31 10.82 0.46 -2.14
CA PHE A 31 11.45 0.98 -3.35
C PHE A 31 12.93 0.54 -3.44
N SER A 32 13.51 0.68 -4.62
CA SER A 32 14.98 0.61 -4.75
C SER A 32 15.59 1.98 -4.45
N GLN A 33 16.77 2.03 -3.83
CA GLN A 33 17.44 3.27 -3.42
C GLN A 33 17.56 4.33 -4.53
N LEU A 34 17.62 3.90 -5.80
CA LEU A 34 17.62 4.80 -6.97
C LEU A 34 16.34 5.65 -7.09
N HIS A 35 15.24 5.21 -6.49
CA HIS A 35 13.91 5.85 -6.53
C HIS A 35 13.55 6.53 -5.19
N GLU A 36 14.54 6.80 -4.34
CA GLU A 36 14.32 7.45 -3.04
C GLU A 36 13.63 8.81 -3.18
N SER A 37 14.06 9.63 -4.16
CA SER A 37 13.45 10.93 -4.44
C SER A 37 11.96 10.82 -4.78
N LEU A 38 11.59 9.81 -5.56
CA LEU A 38 10.21 9.52 -5.95
C LEU A 38 9.38 9.04 -4.75
N ALA A 39 9.93 8.13 -3.94
CA ALA A 39 9.28 7.63 -2.74
C ALA A 39 9.01 8.76 -1.72
N LEU A 40 10.00 9.62 -1.48
CA LEU A 40 9.85 10.80 -0.62
C LEU A 40 8.81 11.78 -1.19
N LYS A 41 8.79 11.97 -2.51
CA LYS A 41 7.80 12.83 -3.15
C LYS A 41 6.38 12.32 -2.95
N ILE A 42 6.13 11.02 -3.11
CA ILE A 42 4.83 10.40 -2.81
C ILE A 42 4.49 10.62 -1.33
N TYR A 43 5.41 10.27 -0.43
CA TYR A 43 5.22 10.38 1.01
C TYR A 43 4.85 11.79 1.47
N PHE A 44 5.65 12.79 1.12
CA PHE A 44 5.38 14.18 1.52
C PHE A 44 4.14 14.75 0.81
N SER A 45 3.88 14.36 -0.44
CA SER A 45 2.68 14.82 -1.14
C SER A 45 1.40 14.26 -0.52
N LEU A 46 1.39 13.00 -0.07
CA LEU A 46 0.26 12.44 0.68
C LEU A 46 0.01 13.21 1.97
N GLN A 47 1.07 13.49 2.73
CA GLN A 47 0.97 14.23 3.99
C GLN A 47 0.45 15.66 3.81
N GLN A 48 0.91 16.36 2.77
CA GLN A 48 0.50 17.74 2.51
C GLN A 48 -0.91 17.85 1.94
N LYS A 49 -1.29 16.95 1.02
CA LYS A 49 -2.56 17.06 0.27
C LYS A 49 -3.72 16.33 0.94
N HIS A 50 -3.45 15.26 1.70
CA HIS A 50 -4.48 14.39 2.28
C HIS A 50 -4.25 14.07 3.77
N PRO A 51 -4.01 15.07 4.64
CA PRO A 51 -3.74 14.83 6.05
C PRO A 51 -4.91 14.13 6.77
N ASP A 52 -6.15 14.46 6.42
CA ASP A 52 -7.34 13.89 7.05
C ASP A 52 -7.49 12.39 6.75
N VAL A 53 -7.22 11.99 5.50
CA VAL A 53 -7.25 10.58 5.07
C VAL A 53 -6.18 9.79 5.83
N LEU A 54 -4.99 10.34 5.97
CA LEU A 54 -3.91 9.70 6.72
C LEU A 54 -4.21 9.61 8.22
N SER A 55 -4.86 10.62 8.81
CA SER A 55 -5.28 10.58 10.22
C SER A 55 -6.26 9.44 10.46
N LYS A 56 -7.27 9.30 9.61
CA LYS A 56 -8.22 8.19 9.67
C LYS A 56 -7.56 6.83 9.45
N ALA A 57 -6.70 6.72 8.44
CA ALA A 57 -5.95 5.50 8.19
C ALA A 57 -5.08 5.09 9.38
N LYS A 58 -4.51 6.06 10.12
CA LYS A 58 -3.76 5.81 11.36
C LYS A 58 -4.67 5.24 12.45
N GLU A 59 -5.92 5.66 12.56
CA GLU A 59 -6.89 5.10 13.50
C GLU A 59 -7.27 3.66 13.12
N LEU A 60 -7.61 3.42 11.85
CA LEU A 60 -7.94 2.08 11.34
C LEU A 60 -6.76 1.11 11.50
N HIS A 61 -5.54 1.55 11.22
CA HIS A 61 -4.34 0.77 11.47
C HIS A 61 -4.15 0.41 12.95
N LYS A 62 -4.45 1.34 13.88
CA LYS A 62 -4.38 1.03 15.31
C LYS A 62 -5.41 0.00 15.74
N MET A 63 -6.61 0.04 15.16
CA MET A 63 -7.70 -0.87 15.51
C MET A 63 -7.53 -2.27 14.89
N PHE A 64 -7.16 -2.33 13.61
CA PHE A 64 -7.19 -3.57 12.82
C PHE A 64 -5.79 -4.07 12.40
N GLY A 65 -4.75 -3.25 12.56
CA GLY A 65 -3.38 -3.60 12.16
C GLY A 65 -3.12 -3.54 10.65
N MET A 66 -4.09 -3.09 9.85
CA MET A 66 -4.02 -3.01 8.39
C MET A 66 -2.94 -2.03 7.91
N ASN A 67 -2.26 -2.37 6.82
CA ASN A 67 -1.24 -1.54 6.21
C ASN A 67 -1.54 -1.31 4.73
N MET A 68 -1.16 -0.14 4.24
CA MET A 68 -1.14 0.24 2.84
C MET A 68 0.30 0.08 2.34
N LEU A 69 0.55 -0.97 1.56
CA LEU A 69 1.84 -1.28 0.97
C LEU A 69 1.92 -0.63 -0.41
N VAL A 70 2.84 0.30 -0.59
CA VAL A 70 3.10 0.95 -1.88
C VAL A 70 4.41 0.43 -2.42
N MET A 71 4.38 -0.28 -3.54
CA MET A 71 5.52 -1.03 -4.09
C MET A 71 5.99 -0.35 -5.38
N ILE A 72 7.12 0.36 -5.34
CA ILE A 72 7.66 1.10 -6.50
C ILE A 72 8.68 0.22 -7.22
N TYR A 73 8.21 -0.52 -8.23
CA TYR A 73 9.07 -1.42 -9.00
C TYR A 73 10.03 -0.60 -9.88
N PRO A 74 11.33 -0.91 -9.89
CA PRO A 74 12.32 -0.14 -10.63
C PRO A 74 12.36 -0.44 -12.12
N SER A 75 11.68 -1.50 -12.57
CA SER A 75 11.58 -1.86 -13.97
C SER A 75 10.25 -2.56 -14.29
N PRO A 76 9.76 -2.43 -15.54
CA PRO A 76 8.59 -3.16 -16.02
C PRO A 76 8.69 -4.67 -15.87
N ASP A 77 9.88 -5.25 -16.03
CA ASP A 77 10.09 -6.68 -15.89
C ASP A 77 9.80 -7.14 -14.46
N SER A 78 10.34 -6.42 -13.46
CA SER A 78 10.11 -6.76 -12.04
C SER A 78 8.64 -6.60 -11.62
N PHE A 79 7.96 -5.61 -12.21
CA PHE A 79 6.53 -5.41 -12.04
C PHE A 79 5.73 -6.57 -12.65
N GLN A 80 6.00 -6.91 -13.92
CA GLN A 80 5.32 -7.98 -14.63
C GLN A 80 5.48 -9.34 -13.96
N MET A 81 6.66 -9.64 -13.42
CA MET A 81 6.88 -10.87 -12.65
C MET A 81 5.98 -10.96 -11.41
N SER A 82 5.65 -9.83 -10.81
CA SER A 82 4.84 -9.75 -9.58
C SER A 82 3.33 -9.74 -9.85
N PHE A 83 2.92 -9.29 -11.04
CA PHE A 83 1.52 -9.10 -11.45
C PHE A 83 1.18 -9.83 -12.76
N GLU A 84 1.69 -11.04 -12.94
CA GLU A 84 1.29 -11.97 -14.03
C GLU A 84 1.35 -11.37 -15.44
N GLY A 85 2.37 -10.55 -15.72
CA GLY A 85 2.55 -9.91 -17.03
C GLY A 85 1.70 -8.67 -17.25
N SER A 86 1.08 -8.11 -16.20
CA SER A 86 0.35 -6.84 -16.29
C SER A 86 1.23 -5.73 -16.87
N LYS A 87 0.64 -4.96 -17.79
CA LYS A 87 1.26 -3.78 -18.41
C LYS A 87 0.66 -2.47 -17.89
N GLU A 88 -0.20 -2.57 -16.87
CA GLU A 88 -0.80 -1.40 -16.25
C GLU A 88 0.26 -0.59 -15.49
N PHE A 89 -0.03 0.69 -15.30
CA PHE A 89 0.83 1.57 -14.52
C PHE A 89 0.68 1.31 -13.02
N LEU A 90 -0.55 1.07 -12.57
CA LEU A 90 -0.91 0.78 -11.19
C LEU A 90 -1.72 -0.50 -11.14
N VAL A 91 -1.44 -1.36 -10.17
CA VAL A 91 -2.24 -2.56 -9.88
C VAL A 91 -2.50 -2.60 -8.38
N GLU A 92 -3.76 -2.65 -8.00
CA GLU A 92 -4.19 -2.95 -6.62
C GLU A 92 -4.27 -4.47 -6.44
N ASP A 93 -3.76 -4.96 -5.31
CA ASP A 93 -3.88 -6.34 -4.87
C ASP A 93 -3.92 -6.40 -3.33
N HIS A 94 -4.00 -7.59 -2.75
CA HIS A 94 -4.03 -7.79 -1.31
C HIS A 94 -2.96 -8.78 -0.85
N LEU A 95 -2.39 -8.49 0.32
CA LEU A 95 -1.48 -9.41 1.00
C LEU A 95 -2.03 -9.70 2.41
N GLY A 96 -2.90 -10.70 2.50
CA GLY A 96 -3.69 -10.91 3.72
C GLY A 96 -4.66 -9.75 3.93
N ASP A 97 -4.60 -9.11 5.10
CA ASP A 97 -5.42 -7.94 5.44
C ASP A 97 -4.80 -6.61 4.97
N ASP A 98 -3.57 -6.65 4.45
CA ASP A 98 -2.89 -5.47 3.94
C ASP A 98 -3.34 -5.17 2.49
N THR A 99 -3.56 -3.90 2.18
CA THR A 99 -3.81 -3.44 0.81
C THR A 99 -2.48 -3.14 0.15
N LEU A 100 -2.30 -3.61 -1.09
CA LEU A 100 -1.07 -3.46 -1.83
C LEU A 100 -1.34 -2.70 -3.13
N LEU A 101 -0.53 -1.67 -3.39
CA LEU A 101 -0.51 -0.93 -4.63
C LEU A 101 0.86 -1.11 -5.30
N GLY A 102 0.88 -1.89 -6.37
CA GLY A 102 2.02 -2.00 -7.26
C GLY A 102 2.10 -0.81 -8.19
N ILE A 103 3.29 -0.23 -8.32
CA ILE A 103 3.59 0.84 -9.27
C ILE A 103 4.66 0.37 -10.22
N ASN A 104 4.34 0.38 -11.51
CA ASN A 104 5.28 0.11 -12.59
C ASN A 104 6.16 1.36 -12.82
N GLY A 105 7.24 1.50 -12.05
CA GLY A 105 8.15 2.65 -12.10
C GLY A 105 9.34 2.47 -13.06
N PRO A 106 10.21 3.51 -13.21
CA PRO A 106 10.03 4.91 -12.78
C PRO A 106 8.98 5.65 -13.62
N PHE A 107 8.40 6.70 -13.03
CA PHE A 107 7.38 7.54 -13.69
C PHE A 107 7.67 9.03 -13.53
N GLU A 108 7.12 9.82 -14.45
CA GLU A 108 7.27 11.28 -14.49
C GLU A 108 6.22 12.00 -13.62
N ASP A 109 6.46 13.28 -13.35
CA ASP A 109 5.65 14.09 -12.42
C ASP A 109 4.15 14.15 -12.72
N ASP A 110 3.76 13.97 -13.98
CA ASP A 110 2.37 13.93 -14.43
C ASP A 110 1.59 12.76 -13.82
N GLN A 111 2.25 11.65 -13.53
CA GLN A 111 1.63 10.46 -12.95
C GLN A 111 1.52 10.53 -11.42
N LEU A 112 2.20 11.48 -10.77
CA LEU A 112 2.18 11.60 -9.30
C LEU A 112 0.76 11.76 -8.77
N LEU A 113 -0.06 12.61 -9.40
CA LEU A 113 -1.43 12.82 -8.95
C LEU A 113 -2.25 11.53 -9.03
N THR A 114 -2.06 10.74 -10.09
CA THR A 114 -2.69 9.43 -10.26
C THR A 114 -2.33 8.50 -9.10
N VAL A 115 -1.04 8.40 -8.76
CA VAL A 115 -0.57 7.59 -7.63
C VAL A 115 -1.21 8.03 -6.30
N LEU A 116 -1.22 9.34 -6.03
CA LEU A 116 -1.78 9.87 -4.79
C LEU A 116 -3.28 9.58 -4.67
N ASN A 117 -4.02 9.80 -5.75
CA ASN A 117 -5.46 9.54 -5.79
C ASN A 117 -5.76 8.06 -5.57
N GLU A 118 -4.94 7.18 -6.13
CA GLU A 118 -5.13 5.74 -5.99
C GLU A 118 -4.84 5.25 -4.57
N VAL A 119 -3.77 5.75 -3.94
CA VAL A 119 -3.49 5.47 -2.53
C VAL A 119 -4.66 5.94 -1.66
N VAL A 120 -5.19 7.15 -1.90
CA VAL A 120 -6.33 7.69 -1.16
C VAL A 120 -7.60 6.85 -1.41
N ARG A 121 -7.83 6.39 -2.64
CA ARG A 121 -8.96 5.51 -2.98
C ARG A 121 -8.91 4.23 -2.15
N CYS A 122 -7.76 3.56 -2.12
CA CYS A 122 -7.55 2.34 -1.33
C CYS A 122 -7.76 2.58 0.17
N LEU A 123 -7.20 3.66 0.73
CA LEU A 123 -7.36 4.00 2.15
C LEU A 123 -8.83 4.28 2.53
N ASN A 124 -9.59 4.95 1.66
CA ASN A 124 -11.00 5.22 1.92
C ASN A 124 -11.88 3.95 1.87
N GLN A 125 -11.45 2.91 1.13
CA GLN A 125 -12.19 1.64 1.10
C GLN A 125 -12.09 0.87 2.42
N TRP A 126 -11.07 1.13 3.24
CA TRP A 126 -10.95 0.50 4.55
C TRP A 126 -12.13 0.81 5.47
N GLU A 127 -12.78 1.98 5.34
CA GLU A 127 -13.98 2.32 6.10
C GLU A 127 -15.14 1.34 5.79
N THR A 128 -15.30 0.96 4.52
CA THR A 128 -16.39 0.08 4.09
C THR A 128 -16.15 -1.38 4.50
N SER A 129 -14.87 -1.79 4.56
CA SER A 129 -14.47 -3.15 4.92
C SER A 129 -14.39 -3.36 6.43
N GLY A 130 -13.89 -2.37 7.19
CA GLY A 130 -13.83 -2.42 8.66
C GLY A 130 -15.21 -2.56 9.31
N ALA A 131 -16.22 -1.86 8.77
CA ALA A 131 -17.60 -1.95 9.24
C ALA A 131 -18.24 -3.34 9.05
N ARG A 132 -17.77 -4.15 8.08
CA ARG A 132 -18.28 -5.53 7.87
C ARG A 132 -17.71 -6.52 8.89
N SER A 133 -16.48 -6.34 9.35
CA SER A 133 -15.87 -7.23 10.35
C SER A 133 -16.51 -7.09 11.74
N GLU A 134 -16.96 -5.89 12.13
CA GLU A 134 -17.66 -5.68 13.41
C GLU A 134 -19.07 -6.30 13.42
N SER A 135 -19.78 -6.29 12.29
CA SER A 135 -21.13 -6.88 12.20
C SER A 135 -21.16 -8.40 12.35
N THR A 136 -20.04 -9.09 12.09
CA THR A 136 -19.96 -10.56 12.22
C THR A 136 -19.51 -10.99 13.63
N ALA A 137 -18.75 -10.15 14.32
CA ALA A 137 -18.30 -10.41 15.70
C ALA A 137 -19.43 -10.32 16.73
N LEU A 138 -20.46 -9.50 16.48
CA LEU A 138 -21.62 -9.37 17.37
C LEU A 138 -22.60 -10.56 17.28
N VAL A 139 -22.56 -11.37 16.21
CA VAL A 139 -23.48 -12.52 16.05
C VAL A 139 -23.00 -13.76 16.82
N HIS A 140 -21.74 -13.81 17.25
CA HIS A 140 -21.17 -14.94 18.01
C HIS A 140 -21.10 -14.71 19.53
N ALA A 141 -21.59 -13.57 20.03
CA ALA A 141 -21.59 -13.25 21.46
C ALA A 141 -22.90 -13.59 22.20
N GLU A 142 -23.90 -14.16 21.51
CA GLU A 142 -25.16 -14.61 22.10
C GLU A 142 -25.42 -16.11 21.82
N ILE A 143 -24.59 -17.01 22.38
CA ILE A 143 -24.99 -18.40 22.73
C ILE A 143 -24.29 -18.83 24.00
#